data_AF-A0A496WE80-F1
#
_entry.id   AF-A0A496WE80-F1
#
_cell.length_a   1.000
_cell.length_b   1.000
_cell.length_c   1.000
_cell.angle_alpha   90.00
_cell.angle_beta   90.00
_cell.angle_gamma   90.00
#
_symmetry.space_group_name_H-M   'P 1'
#
loop_
_entity.id
_entity.type
_entity.pdbx_description
1 polymer ?
#
loop_
_entity_poly.entity_id
_entity_poly.type
_entity_poly.pdbx_seq_one_letter_code
_entity_poly.pdbx_strand_id
1 'polypeptide(L)' 'MLQAYRDHTAEREVEGIPPKPLDAQQVADLIELIKNPPSGEEQYLL' A
#
# COMPACT_ATOMS: atom_id res chain seq x y z
N MET A 1 1.30 -2.25 7.17
CA MET A 1 1.62 -2.20 5.72
C MET A 1 1.11 -0.93 5.06
N LEU A 2 -0.21 -0.67 5.01
CA LEU A 2 -0.81 0.50 4.31
C LEU A 2 -0.15 1.84 4.62
N GLN A 3 0.04 2.19 5.89
CA GLN A 3 0.67 3.46 6.26
C GLN A 3 2.10 3.58 5.70
N ALA A 4 2.92 2.55 5.87
CA ALA A 4 4.28 2.52 5.33
C ALA A 4 4.32 2.61 3.80
N TYR A 5 3.33 2.01 3.11
CA TYR A 5 3.18 2.15 1.67
C TYR A 5 2.78 3.58 1.25
N ARG A 6 1.88 4.22 1.99
CA ARG A 6 1.48 5.62 1.78
C ARG A 6 2.66 6.57 1.99
N ASP A 7 3.44 6.37 3.06
CA ASP A 7 4.60 7.20 3.38
C ASP A 7 5.66 7.10 2.27
N HIS A 8 6.00 5.89 1.83
CA HIS A 8 6.92 5.67 0.71
C HIS A 8 6.40 6.29 -0.59
N THR A 9 5.10 6.20 -0.87
CA THR A 9 4.53 6.81 -2.07
C THR A 9 4.62 8.34 -2.02
N ALA A 10 4.35 8.95 -0.87
CA ALA A 10 4.47 10.39 -0.67
C ALA A 10 5.92 10.88 -0.82
N GLU A 11 6.90 10.16 -0.25
CA GLU A 11 8.33 10.48 -0.42
C GLU A 11 8.74 10.42 -1.90
N ARG A 12 8.27 9.41 -2.63
CA ARG A 12 8.58 9.20 -4.05
C ARG A 12 7.90 10.25 -4.93
N GLU A 13 6.67 10.64 -4.59
CA GLU A 13 5.92 11.69 -5.26
C GLU A 13 6.59 13.05 -5.10
N VAL A 14 7.17 13.35 -3.92
CA VAL A 14 7.99 14.55 -3.70
C VAL A 14 9.23 14.56 -4.61
N GLU A 15 9.82 13.40 -4.84
CA GLU A 15 10.94 13.22 -5.80
C GLU A 15 10.47 13.18 -7.27
N GLY A 16 9.16 13.18 -7.53
CA GLY A 16 8.58 13.09 -8.88
C GLY A 16 8.79 11.72 -9.55
N ILE A 17 9.07 10.68 -8.76
CA ILE A 17 9.30 9.33 -9.25
C ILE A 17 8.19 8.38 -8.80
N PRO A 18 7.84 7.37 -9.61
CA PRO A 18 6.84 6.40 -9.22
C PRO A 18 7.30 5.57 -8.00
N PRO A 19 6.37 5.12 -7.14
CA PRO A 19 6.70 4.25 -6.03
C PRO A 19 7.27 2.92 -6.53
N LYS A 20 8.19 2.36 -5.75
CA LYS A 20 8.69 1.00 -5.99
C LYS A 20 7.54 -0.03 -5.98
N PRO A 21 7.64 -1.10 -6.80
CA PRO A 21 6.70 -2.21 -6.73
C PRO A 21 6.70 -2.85 -5.35
N LEU A 22 5.57 -3.44 -4.98
CA LEU A 22 5.46 -4.18 -3.72
C LEU A 22 6.36 -5.41 -3.73
N ASP A 23 7.02 -5.68 -2.61
CA ASP A 23 7.74 -6.92 -2.38
C ASP A 23 6.79 -8.06 -1.95
N ALA A 24 7.32 -9.28 -1.85
CA ALA A 24 6.53 -10.46 -1.50
C ALA A 24 5.89 -10.37 -0.10
N GLN A 25 6.55 -9.72 0.87
CA GLN A 25 6.02 -9.55 2.22
C GLN A 25 4.89 -8.52 2.23
N GLN A 26 5.08 -7.42 1.50
CA GLN A 26 4.08 -6.39 1.31
C GLN A 26 2.82 -6.93 0.61
N VAL A 27 2.99 -7.80 -0.40
CA VAL A 27 1.86 -8.49 -1.05
C VAL A 27 1.16 -9.44 -0.07
N ALA A 28 1.90 -10.18 0.76
CA ALA A 28 1.29 -11.06 1.78
C ALA A 28 0.45 -10.25 2.79
N ASP A 29 0.99 -9.14 3.28
CA ASP A 29 0.29 -8.23 4.19
C ASP A 29 -0.94 -7.58 3.52
N LEU A 30 -0.86 -7.25 2.23
CA LEU A 30 -1.99 -6.73 1.45
C LEU A 30 -3.11 -7.77 1.32
N ILE A 31 -2.77 -9.04 1.11
CA ILE A 31 -3.75 -10.14 1.06
C ILE A 31 -4.51 -10.25 2.38
N GLU A 32 -3.84 -10.12 3.53
CA GLU A 32 -4.51 -10.14 4.84
C GLU A 32 -5.44 -8.93 5.04
N LEU A 33 -5.05 -7.76 4.53
CA LEU A 33 -5.91 -6.57 4.52
C LEU A 33 -7.13 -6.74 3.62
N ILE A 34 -6.99 -7.38 2.45
CA ILE A 34 -8.14 -7.66 1.56
C ILE A 34 -9.09 -8.69 2.21
N LYS A 35 -8.59 -9.65 2.98
CA LYS A 35 -9.41 -10.63 3.70
C LYS A 35 -10.20 -9.99 4.84
N ASN A 36 -9.60 -9.01 5.54
CA ASN A 36 -10.22 -8.26 6.63
C ASN A 36 -10.10 -6.75 6.36
N PRO A 37 -10.88 -6.23 5.37
CA PRO A 37 -10.73 -4.85 4.95
C PRO A 37 -11.15 -3.90 6.08
N PRO A 38 -10.32 -2.90 6.40
CA PRO A 38 -10.74 -1.81 7.27
C PRO A 38 -11.94 -1.09 6.63
N SER A 39 -12.95 -0.77 7.42
CA SER A 39 -14.15 -0.08 6.93
C SER A 39 -13.78 1.20 6.17
N GLY A 40 -14.18 1.29 4.91
CA GLY A 40 -13.92 2.46 4.05
C GLY A 40 -12.59 2.43 3.28
N GLU A 41 -11.74 1.41 3.44
CA GLU A 41 -10.52 1.23 2.63
C GLU A 41 -10.68 0.19 1.51
N GLU A 42 -11.85 -0.42 1.35
CA GLU A 42 -12.13 -1.50 0.39
C GLU A 42 -11.84 -1.09 -1.06
N GLN A 43 -12.20 0.13 -1.45
CA GLN A 43 -11.94 0.66 -2.81
C GLN A 43 -10.48 1.03 -3.03
N TYR A 44 -9.70 1.24 -1.98
CA TYR A 44 -8.27 1.54 -2.10
C TYR A 44 -7.45 0.24 -2.24
N LEU A 45 -8.00 -0.88 -1.79
CA LEU A 45 -7.36 -2.20 -1.82
C LEU A 45 -7.65 -2.99 -3.13
N LEU A 46 -8.61 -2.55 -3.95
CA LEU A 46 -9.08 -3.16 -5.20
C LEU A 46 -8.76 -2.30 -6.42
#